data_AF-W6TAF6-F1
#
_entry.id   AF-W6TAF6-F1
#
_cell.length_a   1.000
_cell.length_b   1.000
_cell.length_c   1.000
_cell.angle_alpha   90.00
_cell.angle_beta   90.00
_cell.angle_gamma   90.00
#
_symmetry.space_group_name_H-M   'P 1'
#
loop_
_entity.id
_entity.type
_entity.pdbx_description
1 polymer ?
#
loop_
_entity_poly.entity_id
_entity_poly.type
_entity_poly.pdbx_seq_one_letter_code
_entity_poly.pdbx_strand_id
1 'polypeptide(L)' 'MIKYLAVPWNLLVGSLVLVFGGLSAILTALIQLDRGVSYGDLQLTLWGGFLLTLAGFVIALGTAIYALIKKRTHVSEN' A
#
# COMPACT_ATOMS: atom_id res chain seq x y z
N MET A 1 -30.26 -2.98 -5.01
CA MET A 1 -29.56 -2.30 -3.90
C MET A 1 -28.20 -2.97 -3.74
N ILE A 2 -27.15 -2.41 -4.36
CA ILE A 2 -25.83 -3.04 -4.40
C ILE A 2 -25.23 -2.91 -2.99
N LYS A 3 -25.19 -4.02 -2.24
CA LYS A 3 -24.47 -4.08 -0.96
C LYS A 3 -23.00 -3.90 -1.27
N TYR A 4 -22.56 -2.65 -1.10
CA TYR A 4 -21.18 -2.22 -1.23
C TYR A 4 -20.27 -3.21 -0.50
N LEU A 5 -19.24 -3.61 -1.24
CA LEU A 5 -18.02 -4.24 -0.76
C LEU A 5 -17.75 -3.79 0.69
N ALA A 6 -17.88 -4.69 1.66
CA ALA A 6 -17.72 -4.34 3.07
C ALA A 6 -16.24 -4.16 3.47
N VAL A 7 -15.46 -3.59 2.57
CA VAL A 7 -14.12 -3.09 2.85
C VAL A 7 -14.30 -1.61 3.13
N PRO A 8 -13.95 -1.13 4.32
CA PRO A 8 -14.08 0.29 4.62
C PRO A 8 -13.20 1.06 3.63
N TRP A 9 -13.83 1.98 2.89
CA TRP A 9 -13.20 2.80 1.85
C TRP A 9 -11.89 3.45 2.32
N ASN A 10 -11.84 3.83 3.60
CA ASN A 10 -10.68 4.40 4.27
C ASN A 10 -9.44 3.48 4.24
N LEU A 11 -9.62 2.15 4.30
CA LEU A 11 -8.50 1.20 4.18
C LEU A 11 -7.93 1.16 2.76
N LEU A 12 -8.80 1.21 1.75
CA LEU A 12 -8.36 1.23 0.35
C LEU A 12 -7.63 2.53 0.04
N VAL A 13 -8.21 3.68 0.40
CA VAL A 13 -7.57 4.99 0.24
C VAL A 13 -6.28 5.06 1.04
N GLY A 14 -6.28 4.60 2.29
CA GLY A 14 -5.08 4.55 3.13
C GLY A 14 -3.97 3.71 2.51
N SER A 15 -4.30 2.53 1.97
CA SER A 15 -3.32 1.67 1.30
C SER A 15 -2.69 2.33 0.07
N LEU A 16 -3.50 3.03 -0.74
CA LEU A 16 -3.02 3.78 -1.90
C LEU A 16 -2.09 4.93 -1.47
N VAL A 17 -2.46 5.69 -0.45
CA VAL A 17 -1.62 6.78 0.09
C VAL A 17 -0.27 6.25 0.55
N LEU A 18 -0.22 5.09 1.22
CA LEU A 18 1.02 4.46 1.65
C LEU A 18 1.88 3.99 0.46
N VAL A 19 1.26 3.38 -0.55
CA VAL A 19 1.96 2.94 -1.78
C VAL A 19 2.54 4.13 -2.53
N PHE A 20 1.75 5.16 -2.81
CA PHE A 20 2.21 6.34 -3.52
C PHE A 20 3.21 7.16 -2.71
N GLY A 21 2.98 7.33 -1.41
CA GLY A 21 3.92 8.01 -0.51
C GLY A 21 5.26 7.32 -0.43
N GLY A 22 5.26 5.98 -0.33
CA GLY A 22 6.48 5.18 -0.37
C GLY A 22 7.23 5.28 -1.70
N LEU A 23 6.51 5.17 -2.83
CA LEU A 23 7.08 5.35 -4.17
C LEU A 23 7.67 6.74 -4.37
N SER A 24 7.00 7.80 -3.92
CA SER A 24 7.51 9.17 -4.00
C SER A 24 8.79 9.36 -3.19
N ALA A 25 8.89 8.75 -2.00
CA ALA A 25 10.11 8.78 -1.20
C ALA A 25 11.27 8.05 -1.90
N ILE A 26 11.01 6.87 -2.49
CA ILE A 26 12.00 6.11 -3.27
C ILE A 26 12.46 6.89 -4.49
N LEU A 27 11.53 7.45 -5.28
CA LEU A 27 11.83 8.29 -6.44
C LEU A 27 12.67 9.51 -6.07
N THR A 28 12.31 10.18 -4.98
CA THR A 28 13.06 11.35 -4.48
C THR A 28 14.47 10.95 -4.07
N ALA A 29 14.63 9.79 -3.44
CA ALA A 29 15.94 9.29 -3.04
C ALA A 29 16.79 8.88 -4.25
N LEU A 30 16.20 8.26 -5.28
CA LEU A 30 16.87 7.93 -6.55
C LEU A 30 17.34 9.19 -7.28
N ILE A 31 16.52 10.25 -7.34
CA ILE A 31 16.89 11.54 -7.94
C ILE A 31 18.07 12.17 -7.18
N GLN A 32 18.08 12.07 -5.85
CA GLN A 32 19.19 12.59 -5.06
C GLN A 32 20.47 11.77 -5.24
N LEU A 33 20.34 10.45 -5.39
CA LEU A 33 21.46 9.56 -5.70
C LEU A 33 22.09 9.93 -7.05
N ASP A 34 21.26 10.21 -8.07
CA ASP A 34 21.69 10.68 -9.40
C ASP A 34 22.38 12.05 -9.34
N ARG A 35 21.96 12.91 -8.40
CA ARG A 35 22.61 14.20 -8.12
C ARG A 35 23.92 14.09 -7.32
N GLY A 36 24.37 12.89 -7.00
CA GLY A 36 25.64 12.64 -6.31
C GLY A 36 25.56 12.66 -4.78
N VAL A 37 24.35 12.61 -4.19
CA VAL A 37 24.20 12.41 -2.75
C VAL A 37 24.62 10.99 -2.37
N SER A 38 25.33 10.83 -1.25
CA SER A 38 25.79 9.52 -0.79
C SER A 38 24.62 8.59 -0.45
N TYR A 39 24.76 7.31 -0.77
CA TYR A 39 23.78 6.29 -0.42
C TYR A 39 23.51 6.24 1.09
N GLY A 40 24.53 6.49 1.94
CA GLY A 40 24.38 6.46 3.40
C GLY A 40 23.33 7.44 3.92
N ASP A 41 23.26 8.64 3.34
CA ASP A 41 22.29 9.66 3.72
C ASP A 41 20.88 9.35 3.19
N LEU A 42 20.81 8.64 2.07
CA LEU A 42 19.56 8.28 1.40
C LEU A 42 18.99 6.93 1.88
N GLN A 43 19.81 6.10 2.53
CA GLN A 43 19.46 4.75 2.96
C GLN A 43 18.16 4.75 3.76
N LEU A 44 18.01 5.66 4.72
CA LEU A 44 16.82 5.75 5.55
C LEU A 44 15.56 6.10 4.74
N THR A 45 15.71 6.97 3.73
CA THR A 45 14.61 7.38 2.84
C THR A 45 14.20 6.25 1.89
N LEU A 46 15.17 5.53 1.33
CA LEU A 46 14.94 4.35 0.48
C LEU A 46 14.24 3.23 1.25
N TRP A 47 14.78 2.87 2.43
CA TRP A 47 14.18 1.82 3.27
C TRP A 47 12.83 2.25 3.83
N GLY A 48 12.70 3.51 4.27
CA GLY A 48 11.42 4.05 4.72
C GLY A 48 10.36 4.01 3.64
N GLY A 49 10.69 4.46 2.43
CA GLY A 49 9.80 4.40 1.27
C GLY A 49 9.44 2.98 0.86
N PHE A 50 10.40 2.05 0.90
CA PHE A 50 10.15 0.62 0.65
C PHE A 50 9.18 0.03 1.68
N LEU A 51 9.40 0.27 2.97
CA LEU A 51 8.53 -0.21 4.05
C LEU A 51 7.12 0.39 3.96
N LEU A 52 7.00 1.67 3.62
CA LEU A 52 5.72 2.33 3.35
C LEU A 52 4.96 1.67 2.21
N THR A 53 5.65 1.41 1.10
CA THR A 53 5.07 0.74 -0.08
C THR A 53 4.62 -0.67 0.27
N LEU A 54 5.46 -1.42 1.01
CA LEU A 54 5.16 -2.76 1.47
C LEU A 54 3.94 -2.78 2.40
N ALA A 55 3.87 -1.85 3.36
CA ALA A 55 2.74 -1.74 4.28
C ALA A 55 1.43 -1.48 3.52
N GLY A 56 1.44 -0.56 2.56
CA GLY A 56 0.28 -0.32 1.69
C GLY A 56 -0.15 -1.57 0.91
N PHE A 57 0.81 -2.31 0.35
CA PHE A 57 0.52 -3.54 -0.39
C PHE A 57 -0.07 -4.65 0.50
N VAL A 58 0.45 -4.83 1.71
CA VAL A 58 -0.07 -5.79 2.69
C VAL A 58 -1.51 -5.44 3.09
N ILE A 59 -1.82 -4.16 3.31
CA ILE A 59 -3.18 -3.72 3.62
C ILE A 59 -4.13 -3.99 2.44
N ALA A 60 -3.69 -3.71 1.21
CA ALA A 60 -4.47 -3.99 0.00
C ALA A 60 -4.73 -5.49 -0.19
N LEU A 61 -3.72 -6.34 0.03
CA LEU A 61 -3.86 -7.80 0.01
C LEU A 61 -4.81 -8.30 1.09
N GLY A 62 -4.64 -7.84 2.33
CA GLY A 62 -5.51 -8.21 3.45
C GLY A 62 -6.97 -7.83 3.21
N THR A 63 -7.21 -6.65 2.65
CA THR A 63 -8.56 -6.21 2.28
C THR A 63 -9.14 -7.01 1.11
N ALA A 64 -8.34 -7.36 0.11
CA ALA A 64 -8.77 -8.22 -0.99
C ALA A 64 -9.14 -9.63 -0.50
N ILE A 65 -8.31 -10.23 0.37
CA ILE A 65 -8.58 -11.54 0.98
C ILE A 65 -9.86 -11.49 1.83
N TYR A 66 -10.02 -10.46 2.66
CA TYR A 66 -11.24 -10.27 3.46
C TYR A 66 -12.49 -10.18 2.58
N ALA A 67 -12.43 -9.42 1.48
CA ALA A 67 -13.53 -9.31 0.53
C ALA A 67 -13.87 -10.66 -0.12
N LEU A 68 -12.87 -11.46 -0.48
CA LEU A 68 -13.05 -12.80 -1.05
C LEU A 68 -13.68 -13.77 -0.06
N ILE A 69 -13.22 -13.78 1.19
CA ILE A 69 -13.78 -14.61 2.28
C ILE A 69 -15.24 -14.24 2.51
N LYS A 70 -15.55 -12.96 2.64
CA LYS A 70 -16.92 -12.47 2.87
C LYS A 70 -17.85 -12.78 1.69
N LYS A 71 -17.34 -12.73 0.46
CA LYS A 71 -18.11 -13.13 -0.73
C LYS A 71 -18.42 -14.63 -0.71
N ARG A 72 -17.47 -15.47 -0.28
CA ARG A 72 -17.68 -16.93 -0.14
C ARG A 72 -18.71 -17.28 0.94
N THR A 73 -18.72 -16.59 2.08
CA THR A 73 -19.70 -16.85 3.15
C THR A 73 -21.11 -16.45 2.75
N HIS A 74 -21.31 -15.32 2.07
CA HIS A 74 -22.64 -14.93 1.57
C HIS A 74 -23.22 -15.83 0.48
N VAL A 75 -22.39 -16.61 -0.23
CA VAL A 75 -22.86 -17.58 -1.24
C VAL A 75 -23.29 -18.90 -0.60
N SER A 76 -22.80 -19.23 0.59
CA SER A 76 -23.15 -20.47 1.31
C SER A 76 -24.48 -20.41 2.08
N GLU A 77 -25.11 -19.23 2.15
CA GLU A 77 -26.33 -18.98 2.91
C GLU A 77 -27.59 -18.84 2.02
N ASN A 78 -27.45 -19.14 0.72
CA ASN A 78 -28.54 -19.25 -0.26
C ASN A 78 -28.64 -20.69 -0.79
#